data_AF-A0A2T4JA00-F1
#
_entry.id   AF-A0A2T4JA00-F1
#
_cell.length_a   1.000
_cell.length_b   1.000
_cell.length_c   1.000
_cell.angle_alpha   90.00
_cell.angle_beta   90.00
_cell.angle_gamma   90.00
#
_symmetry.space_group_name_H-M   'P 1'
#
loop_
_entity.id
_entity.type
_entity.pdbx_description
1 polymer ?
#
loop_
_entity_poly.entity_id
_entity_poly.type
_entity_poly.pdbx_seq_one_letter_code
_entity_poly.pdbx_strand_id
1 'polypeptide(L)' 'MSKFYKIWQVFDPRRVFVAQGVFLFLLAVMIHLILLSKPDYNWLDVGTAKYGRGEAAAVVTP' A
#
# COMPACT_ATOMS: atom_id res chain seq x y z
N MET A 1 4.99 -31.21 32.36
CA MET A 1 5.44 -29.82 32.62
C MET A 1 5.94 -29.20 31.34
N SER A 2 5.00 -28.75 30.52
CA SER A 2 5.21 -28.22 29.18
C SER A 2 5.98 -26.89 29.24
N LYS A 3 7.07 -26.82 28.50
CA LYS A 3 8.06 -25.72 28.49
C LYS A 3 7.53 -24.47 27.75
N PHE A 4 6.29 -24.07 28.03
CA PHE A 4 5.60 -22.95 27.37
C PHE A 4 6.28 -21.59 27.60
N TYR A 5 7.20 -21.48 28.57
CA TYR A 5 8.02 -20.28 28.79
C TYR A 5 9.04 -20.01 27.68
N LYS A 6 9.39 -21.01 26.85
CA LYS A 6 10.31 -20.81 25.71
C LYS A 6 9.67 -20.11 24.52
N ILE A 7 8.33 -20.08 24.44
CA ILE A 7 7.64 -19.31 23.40
C ILE A 7 7.99 -17.82 23.53
N TRP A 8 8.20 -17.33 24.76
CA TRP A 8 8.65 -15.96 25.06
C TRP A 8 10.10 -15.66 24.63
N GLN A 9 10.90 -16.69 24.35
CA GLN A 9 12.28 -16.53 23.89
C GLN A 9 12.39 -16.52 22.36
N VAL A 10 11.35 -16.99 21.66
CA VAL A 10 11.23 -16.97 20.19
C VAL A 10 10.34 -15.81 19.73
N PHE A 11 9.28 -15.52 20.49
CA PHE A 11 8.46 -14.32 20.34
C PHE A 11 9.14 -13.15 21.03
N ASP A 12 10.28 -12.72 20.48
CA ASP A 12 10.84 -11.40 20.78
C ASP A 12 9.77 -10.38 20.31
N PRO A 13 8.98 -9.77 21.22
CA PRO A 13 7.69 -9.15 20.88
C PRO A 13 7.86 -8.08 19.81
N ARG A 14 8.98 -7.35 19.86
CA ARG A 14 9.36 -6.38 18.84
C ARG A 14 9.49 -6.99 17.46
N ARG A 15 10.19 -8.12 17.32
CA ARG A 15 10.48 -8.70 16.01
C ARG A 15 9.27 -9.38 15.41
N VAL A 16 8.40 -10.00 16.22
CA VAL A 16 7.15 -10.59 15.72
C VAL A 16 6.15 -9.51 15.29
N PHE A 17 5.97 -8.43 16.07
CA PHE A 17 5.11 -7.32 15.64
C PHE A 17 5.63 -6.60 14.40
N VAL A 18 6.95 -6.41 14.29
CA VAL A 18 7.56 -5.81 13.08
C VAL A 18 7.49 -6.77 11.91
N ALA A 19 7.81 -8.07 12.08
CA ALA A 19 7.72 -9.05 11.00
C ALA A 19 6.29 -9.19 10.50
N GLN A 20 5.30 -9.24 11.40
CA GLN A 20 3.89 -9.30 11.02
C GLN A 20 3.43 -7.99 10.36
N GLY A 21 3.77 -6.83 10.93
CA GLY A 21 3.44 -5.53 10.34
C GLY A 21 4.03 -5.35 8.95
N VAL A 22 5.32 -5.66 8.78
CA VAL A 22 6.02 -5.59 7.48
C VAL A 22 5.48 -6.64 6.52
N PHE A 23 5.19 -7.87 6.96
CA PHE A 23 4.64 -8.92 6.11
C PHE A 23 3.29 -8.52 5.51
N LEU A 24 2.35 -8.02 6.33
CA LEU A 24 1.06 -7.55 5.84
C LEU A 24 1.21 -6.28 4.98
N PHE A 25 2.14 -5.37 5.32
CA PHE A 25 2.39 -4.16 4.54
C PHE A 25 2.97 -4.44 3.15
N LEU A 26 3.98 -5.32 3.07
CA LEU A 26 4.58 -5.77 1.80
C LEU A 26 3.53 -6.40 0.90
N LEU A 27 2.69 -7.26 1.47
CA LEU A 27 1.61 -7.93 0.75
C LEU A 27 0.56 -6.92 0.24
N ALA A 28 0.19 -5.94 1.06
CA ALA A 28 -0.71 -4.87 0.65
C ALA A 28 -0.13 -4.05 -0.51
N VAL A 29 1.12 -3.59 -0.39
CA VAL A 29 1.78 -2.77 -1.43
C VAL A 29 1.93 -3.55 -2.74
N MET A 30 2.30 -4.83 -2.68
CA MET A 30 2.39 -5.72 -3.85
C MET A 30 1.08 -5.73 -4.65
N ILE A 31 -0.06 -5.86 -3.96
CA ILE A 31 -1.39 -5.90 -4.60
C ILE A 31 -1.75 -4.52 -5.18
N HIS A 32 -1.50 -3.43 -4.45
CA HIS A 32 -1.81 -2.08 -4.91
C HIS A 32 -1.02 -1.70 -6.18
N LEU A 33 0.27 -2.03 -6.22
CA LEU A 33 1.12 -1.75 -7.38
C LEU A 33 0.68 -2.53 -8.62
N ILE A 34 0.17 -3.76 -8.46
CA ILE A 34 -0.41 -4.54 -9.57
C ILE A 34 -1.74 -3.92 -10.05
N LEU A 35 -2.58 -3.43 -9.15
CA LEU A 35 -3.83 -2.75 -9.53
C LEU A 35 -3.56 -1.43 -10.25
N LEU A 36 -2.61 -0.62 -9.76
CA LEU A 36 -2.12 0.60 -10.42
C LEU A 36 -1.26 0.32 -11.66
N SER A 37 -0.91 -0.93 -11.96
CA SER A 37 -0.23 -1.25 -13.22
C SER A 37 -1.24 -1.51 -14.35
N LYS A 38 -2.49 -1.90 -14.00
CA LYS A 38 -3.53 -2.13 -15.00
C LYS A 38 -4.13 -0.80 -15.48
N PRO A 39 -4.28 -0.59 -16.80
CA PRO A 39 -4.85 0.64 -17.35
C PRO A 39 -6.26 0.94 -16.84
N ASP A 40 -7.05 -0.09 -16.51
CA ASP A 40 -8.45 0.09 -16.08
C ASP A 40 -8.63 0.38 -14.57
N TYR A 41 -7.68 -0.02 -13.72
CA TYR A 41 -7.75 0.14 -12.26
C TYR A 41 -6.84 1.25 -11.75
N ASN A 42 -6.27 2.04 -12.67
CA ASN A 42 -5.33 3.11 -12.40
C ASN A 42 -6.02 4.36 -11.85
N TRP A 43 -6.54 4.29 -10.63
CA TRP A 43 -7.34 5.38 -10.06
C TRP A 43 -6.60 6.73 -9.95
N LEU A 44 -5.26 6.74 -9.98
CA LEU A 44 -4.45 7.96 -10.06
C LEU A 44 -4.55 8.65 -11.42
N ASP A 45 -4.67 7.88 -12.50
CA ASP A 45 -4.91 8.39 -13.85
C ASP A 45 -6.37 8.83 -14.00
N VAL A 46 -7.32 8.05 -13.45
CA VAL A 46 -8.75 8.43 -13.41
C VAL A 46 -8.96 9.72 -12.61
N GLY A 47 -8.21 9.94 -11.52
CA GLY A 47 -8.22 11.19 -10.77
C GLY A 47 -7.66 12.38 -11.57
N THR A 48 -6.63 12.18 -12.38
CA THR A 48 -6.11 13.22 -13.29
C THR A 48 -7.10 13.56 -14.40
N ALA A 49 -7.77 12.55 -14.96
CA ALA A 49 -8.83 12.73 -15.95
C ALA A 49 -10.10 13.39 -15.37
N LYS A 50 -10.44 13.12 -14.10
CA LYS A 50 -11.63 13.66 -13.43
C LYS A 50 -11.42 15.05 -12.80
N TYR A 51 -10.22 15.34 -12.28
CA TYR A 51 -9.88 16.63 -11.64
C TYR A 51 -8.94 17.45 -12.52
N GLY A 52 -9.22 17.46 -13.83
CA GLY A 52 -8.42 18.03 -14.90
C GLY A 52 -7.71 19.34 -14.54
N ARG A 53 -6.43 19.22 -14.20
CA ARG A 53 -5.45 20.31 -14.34
C ARG A 53 -5.24 20.71 -15.82
N GLY A 54 -5.76 19.91 -16.76
CA GLY A 54 -5.70 20.17 -18.20
C GLY A 54 -6.79 21.11 -18.75
N GLU A 55 -7.90 21.32 -18.04
CA GLU A 55 -8.99 22.19 -18.53
C GLU A 55 -8.78 23.67 -18.15
N ALA A 56 -8.12 23.93 -17.01
CA ALA A 56 -7.80 25.30 -16.57
C ALA A 56 -6.78 26.02 -17.49
N ALA A 57 -5.99 25.28 -18.28
CA ALA A 57 -5.05 25.86 -19.23
C ALA A 57 -5.68 26.22 -20.60
N ALA A 58 -6.84 25.64 -20.93
CA ALA A 58 -7.54 25.93 -22.20
C ALA A 58 -8.45 27.17 -22.13
N VAL A 59 -8.69 27.71 -20.92
CA VAL A 59 -9.55 28.88 -20.69
C VAL A 59 -8.75 30.19 -20.59
N VAL A 60 -7.41 30.13 -20.67
CA VAL A 60 -6.52 31.32 -20.57
C VAL A 60 -5.80 31.58 -21.90
N THR A 61 -6.56 31.66 -22.98
CA THR A 61 -6.12 32.30 -24.23
C THR A 61 -7.26 33.16 -24.77
N PRO A 62 -7.05 34.48 -24.99
CA PRO A 62 -8.05 35.36 -25.61
C PRO A 62 -8.31 35.00 -27.08
#